data_AF-A0A7C5TF37-F1
#
_entry.id   AF-A0A7C5TF37-F1
#
_cell.length_a   1.000
_cell.length_b   1.000
_cell.length_c   1.000
_cell.angle_alpha   90.00
_cell.angle_beta   90.00
_cell.angle_gamma   90.00
#
_symmetry.space_group_name_H-M   'P 1'
#
loop_
_entity.id
_entity.type
_entity.pdbx_description
1 polymer ?
#
loop_
_entity_poly.entity_id
_entity_poly.type
_entity_poly.pdbx_seq_one_letter_code
_entity_poly.pdbx_strand_id
1 'polypeptide(L)' 'MEVGVRSVSRGMKPTNLVIDEMNMAFNHRGVRYRLLIRHDDCTRLILINEDEGDFVESECVNSIGLDLVMRFIRAKLAD' A
#
# COMPACT_ATOMS: atom_id res chain seq x y z
N MET A 1 -5.14 -29.20 -8.04
CA MET A 1 -5.30 -28.26 -9.16
C MET A 1 -4.18 -27.25 -9.07
N GLU A 2 -3.15 -27.39 -9.91
CA GLU A 2 -2.04 -26.44 -9.97
C GLU A 2 -2.47 -25.24 -10.82
N VAL A 3 -2.57 -24.06 -10.21
CA VAL A 3 -2.82 -22.82 -10.95
C VAL A 3 -1.50 -22.43 -11.62
N GLY A 4 -1.37 -22.80 -12.89
CA GLY A 4 -0.21 -22.43 -13.70
C GLY A 4 -0.13 -20.92 -13.89
N VAL A 5 0.87 -20.29 -13.28
CA VAL A 5 1.22 -18.89 -13.60
C VAL A 5 1.95 -18.92 -14.94
N ARG A 6 1.26 -18.51 -16.01
CA ARG A 6 1.87 -18.37 -17.34
C ARG A 6 2.81 -17.14 -17.37
N SER A 7 4.01 -17.39 -17.87
CA SER A 7 5.14 -16.46 -17.99
C SER A 7 4.87 -15.22 -18.84
N VAL A 8 5.63 -14.18 -18.50
CA VAL A 8 5.52 -12.74 -18.76
C VAL A 8 5.76 -12.38 -20.23
N SER A 9 4.93 -11.49 -20.77
CA SER A 9 5.13 -10.85 -22.07
C SER A 9 6.40 -10.00 -22.07
N ARG A 10 7.44 -10.47 -22.80
CA ARG A 10 8.62 -9.66 -23.14
C ARG A 10 8.17 -8.44 -23.93
N GLY A 11 8.15 -7.26 -23.29
CA GLY A 11 7.92 -5.99 -23.97
C GLY A 11 6.96 -5.01 -23.29
N MET A 12 6.38 -5.31 -22.12
CA MET A 12 5.65 -4.27 -21.39
C MET A 12 6.63 -3.17 -20.95
N LYS A 13 6.41 -1.97 -21.49
CA LYS A 13 7.04 -0.76 -20.94
C LYS A 13 6.66 -0.67 -19.45
N PRO A 14 7.58 -0.23 -18.57
CA PRO A 14 7.25 -0.01 -17.17
C PRO A 14 6.00 0.86 -17.10
N THR A 15 4.92 0.29 -16.55
CA THR A 15 3.71 1.06 -16.30
C THR A 15 3.91 1.74 -14.96
N ASN A 16 4.17 3.04 -14.99
CA ASN A 16 4.20 3.84 -13.77
C ASN A 16 2.75 3.97 -13.28
N LEU A 17 2.40 3.18 -12.27
CA LEU A 17 1.11 3.25 -11.60
C LEU A 17 1.20 4.33 -10.53
N VAL A 18 0.52 5.45 -10.77
CA VAL A 18 0.27 6.47 -9.74
C VAL A 18 -1.10 6.18 -9.13
N ILE A 19 -1.18 6.31 -7.82
CA ILE A 19 -2.38 6.03 -7.04
C ILE A 19 -2.90 7.35 -6.48
N ASP A 20 -4.03 7.80 -7.03
CA ASP A 20 -4.69 9.04 -6.63
C ASP A 20 -5.61 8.88 -5.42
N GLU A 21 -6.11 7.68 -5.16
CA GLU A 21 -6.87 7.38 -3.95
C GLU A 21 -6.71 5.90 -3.61
N MET A 22 -6.63 5.61 -2.32
CA MET A 22 -6.66 4.24 -1.82
C MET A 22 -7.40 4.19 -0.50
N ASN A 23 -8.33 3.25 -0.40
CA ASN A 23 -8.94 2.84 0.85
C ASN A 23 -8.98 1.31 0.86
N MET A 24 -8.02 0.71 1.57
CA MET A 24 -7.84 -0.74 1.61
C MET A 24 -7.92 -1.23 3.05
N ALA A 25 -8.88 -2.10 3.34
CA ALA A 25 -8.96 -2.83 4.61
C ALA A 25 -8.38 -4.24 4.45
N PHE A 26 -7.57 -4.67 5.42
CA PHE A 26 -6.98 -6.01 5.44
C PHE A 26 -6.70 -6.50 6.86
N ASN A 27 -6.56 -7.81 7.04
CA ASN A 27 -6.16 -8.40 8.31
C ASN A 27 -4.70 -8.84 8.25
N HIS A 28 -3.94 -8.52 9.29
CA HIS A 28 -2.58 -9.02 9.49
C HIS A 28 -2.45 -9.56 10.91
N ARG A 29 -2.18 -10.87 11.04
CA ARG A 29 -2.00 -11.57 12.33
C ARG A 29 -3.17 -11.41 13.31
N GLY A 30 -4.39 -11.36 12.78
CA GLY A 30 -5.58 -11.18 13.59
C GLY A 30 -5.97 -9.73 13.82
N VAL A 31 -5.09 -8.76 13.55
CA VAL A 31 -5.37 -7.32 13.70
C VAL A 31 -5.93 -6.76 12.40
N ARG A 32 -6.98 -5.94 12.51
CA ARG A 32 -7.59 -5.24 11.36
C ARG A 32 -6.87 -3.92 11.08
N TYR A 33 -6.42 -3.76 9.85
CA TYR A 33 -5.78 -2.54 9.38
C TYR A 33 -6.56 -1.90 8.24
N ARG A 34 -6.53 -0.56 8.21
CA ARG A 34 -6.99 0.24 7.07
C ARG A 34 -5.86 1.12 6.56
N LEU A 35 -5.57 1.02 5.26
CA LEU A 35 -4.63 1.89 4.57
C LEU A 35 -5.39 2.94 3.78
N LEU A 36 -5.03 4.20 4.00
CA LEU A 36 -5.57 5.37 3.31
C LEU A 36 -4.44 6.15 2.61
N ILE A 37 -4.78 6.82 1.52
CA ILE A 37 -3.98 7.91 0.96
C ILE A 37 -4.68 9.24 1.29
N ARG A 38 -3.93 10.19 1.85
CA ARG A 38 -4.40 11.56 2.10
C ARG A 38 -3.65 12.55 1.21
N HIS A 39 -4.39 13.46 0.59
CA HIS A 39 -3.89 14.56 -0.22
C HIS A 39 -4.24 15.89 0.45
N ASP A 40 -3.32 16.41 1.26
CA ASP A 40 -3.41 17.76 1.82
C ASP A 40 -2.45 18.67 1.02
N ASP A 41 -1.44 19.26 1.68
CA ASP A 41 -0.33 19.98 1.02
C ASP A 41 0.62 19.04 0.26
N CYS A 42 0.59 17.75 0.59
CA CYS A 42 1.30 16.67 -0.10
C CYS A 42 0.59 15.34 0.12
N THR A 43 1.07 14.30 -0.56
CA THR A 43 0.48 12.96 -0.46
C THR A 43 1.15 12.17 0.67
N ARG A 44 0.34 11.53 1.52
CA ARG A 44 0.80 10.64 2.61
C ARG A 44 0.02 9.33 2.64
N LEU A 45 0.68 8.25 3.05
CA LEU A 45 0.04 6.99 3.42
C LEU A 45 -0.27 6.99 4.90
N ILE A 46 -1.45 6.51 5.25
CA ILE A 46 -1.90 6.38 6.64
C ILE A 46 -2.33 4.94 6.84
N LEU A 47 -1.61 4.20 7.68
CA LEU A 47 -1.97 2.86 8.10
C LEU A 47 -2.57 2.93 9.51
N ILE A 48 -3.83 2.54 9.64
CA ILE A 48 -4.63 2.62 10.86
C ILE A 48 -4.81 1.20 11.40
N ASN A 49 -4.49 0.96 12.66
CA ASN A 49 -4.94 -0.22 13.39
C ASN A 49 -6.36 0.02 13.90
N GLU A 50 -7.34 -0.65 13.34
CA GLU A 50 -8.74 -0.44 13.70
C GLU A 50 -9.11 -1.03 15.06
N ASP A 51 -8.32 -1.96 15.58
CA ASP A 51 -8.60 -2.62 16.86
C ASP A 51 -8.05 -1.81 18.05
N GLU A 52 -6.89 -1.16 17.87
CA GLU A 52 -6.25 -0.32 18.90
C GLU A 52 -6.55 1.17 18.74
N GLY A 53 -7.01 1.60 17.56
CA GLY A 53 -7.28 3.01 17.25
C GLY A 53 -6.02 3.85 17.02
N ASP A 54 -4.85 3.20 16.85
CA ASP A 54 -3.60 3.87 16.50
C ASP A 54 -3.43 4.03 14.98
N PHE A 55 -2.48 4.87 14.59
CA PHE A 55 -2.11 5.01 13.19
C PHE A 55 -0.65 5.44 13.03
N VAL A 56 -0.09 5.09 11.88
CA VAL A 56 1.23 5.54 11.43
C VAL A 56 1.09 6.20 10.06
N GLU A 57 1.76 7.33 9.89
CA GLU A 57 1.78 8.06 8.63
C GLU A 57 3.17 7.94 7.95
N SER A 58 3.18 7.96 6.62
CA SER A 58 4.42 8.08 5.85
C SER A 58 4.92 9.53 5.87
N GLU A 59 6.17 9.70 5.44
CA GLU A 59 6.66 11.01 5.06
C GLU A 59 5.84 11.59 3.89
N CYS A 60 5.91 12.90 3.78
CA CYS A 60 5.29 13.72 2.75
C CYS A 60 5.96 13.46 1.40
N VAL A 61 5.17 13.04 0.39
CA VAL A 61 5.68 12.79 -0.97
C VAL A 61 4.81 13.45 -2.03
N ASN A 62 5.40 13.75 -3.19
CA ASN A 62 4.70 14.40 -4.30
C ASN A 62 3.71 13.47 -5.01
N SER A 63 4.00 12.17 -5.03
CA SER A 63 3.16 11.16 -5.69
C SER A 63 3.38 9.80 -5.05
N ILE A 64 2.33 8.98 -5.04
CA ILE A 64 2.40 7.62 -4.51
C ILE A 64 2.26 6.61 -5.64
N GLY A 65 3.29 5.75 -5.75
CA GLY A 65 3.26 4.56 -6.57
C GLY A 65 2.99 3.31 -5.76
N LEU A 66 2.60 2.23 -6.45
CA LEU A 66 2.35 0.94 -5.83
C LEU A 66 3.58 0.39 -5.07
N ASP A 67 4.79 0.67 -5.55
CA ASP A 67 6.01 0.21 -4.89
C ASP A 67 6.22 0.89 -3.53
N LEU A 68 5.90 2.18 -3.43
CA LEU A 68 5.96 2.93 -2.18
C LEU A 68 4.94 2.37 -1.17
N VAL A 69 3.71 2.10 -1.62
CA VAL A 69 2.67 1.46 -0.80
C VAL A 69 3.16 0.13 -0.23
N MET A 70 3.66 -0.75 -1.10
CA MET A 70 4.11 -2.08 -0.67
C MET A 70 5.30 -2.01 0.27
N ARG A 71 6.24 -1.07 0.05
CA ARG A 71 7.36 -0.85 0.98
C ARG A 71 6.88 -0.34 2.33
N PHE A 72 5.95 0.60 2.35
CA PHE A 72 5.40 1.15 3.58
C PHE A 72 4.70 0.08 4.42
N ILE A 73 3.80 -0.71 3.82
CA ILE A 73 3.13 -1.82 4.50
C ILE A 73 4.16 -2.80 5.07
N ARG A 74 5.15 -3.22 4.27
CA ARG A 74 6.18 -4.15 4.72
C ARG A 74 7.03 -3.59 5.85
N ALA A 75 7.37 -2.30 5.81
CA ALA A 75 8.19 -1.68 6.84
C ALA A 75 7.45 -1.53 8.17
N LYS A 76 6.12 -1.36 8.14
CA LYS A 76 5.30 -1.17 9.35
C LYS A 76 4.72 -2.45 9.92
N LEU A 77 4.61 -3.51 9.11
CA LEU A 77 4.07 -4.80 9.51
C LEU A 77 5.10 -5.94 9.45
N ALA A 78 6.37 -5.64 9.14
CA ALA A 78 7.45 -6.61 9.38
C ALA A 78 7.60 -6.79 10.89
N ASP A 79 7.69 -8.06 11.31
CA ASP A 79 7.96 -8.50 12.68
C ASP A 79 8.98 -7.64 13.45
#